data_AF-A0A183HQJ7-F1
#
_entry.id   AF-A0A183HQJ7-F1
#
_cell.length_a   1.000
_cell.length_b   1.000
_cell.length_c   1.000
_cell.angle_alpha   90.00
_cell.angle_beta   90.00
_cell.angle_gamma   90.00
#
_symmetry.space_group_name_H-M   'P 1'
#
loop_
_entity.id
_entity.type
_entity.pdbx_description
1 polymer ?
#
loop_
_entity_poly.entity_id
_entity_poly.type
_entity_poly.pdbx_seq_one_letter_code
_entity_poly.pdbx_strand_id
1 'polypeptide(L)'
;MHEKNETKKAELFKRLDTNDIIPFLDRYEWFLRNSPTGYFVGKKISLADLAVFNMLNILDGQIKLNKYPKLAKFFGQIGQMPQIKQWIDTRPQTRF
;
A
#
# COMPACT_ATOMS: atom_id res chain seq x y z
N MET A 1 13.95 6.31 -5.61
CA MET A 1 15.02 5.87 -6.54
C MET A 1 16.11 6.92 -6.60
N HIS A 2 17.38 6.52 -6.48
CA HIS A 2 18.54 7.42 -6.44
C HIS A 2 19.19 7.68 -7.82
N GLU A 3 18.60 7.15 -8.91
CA GLU A 3 19.07 7.39 -10.29
C GLU A 3 18.82 8.86 -10.70
N LYS A 4 19.84 9.50 -11.29
CA LYS A 4 19.83 10.92 -11.67
C LYS A 4 19.41 11.14 -13.12
N ASN A 5 19.56 10.14 -13.99
CA ASN A 5 19.10 10.23 -15.37
C ASN A 5 17.59 9.97 -15.44
N GLU A 6 16.81 10.97 -15.86
CA GLU A 6 15.34 10.89 -15.86
C GLU A 6 14.79 9.79 -16.78
N THR A 7 15.41 9.52 -17.94
CA THR A 7 15.00 8.41 -18.82
C THR A 7 15.21 7.06 -18.14
N LYS A 8 16.41 6.80 -17.59
CA LYS A 8 16.70 5.55 -16.88
C LYS A 8 15.83 5.38 -15.64
N LYS A 9 15.56 6.46 -14.92
CA LYS A 9 14.67 6.47 -13.76
C LYS A 9 13.23 6.11 -14.16
N ALA A 10 12.72 6.64 -15.26
CA ALA A 10 11.41 6.27 -15.78
C ALA A 10 11.35 4.79 -16.21
N GLU A 11 12.38 4.28 -16.87
CA GLU A 11 12.48 2.86 -17.24
C GLU A 11 12.53 1.94 -16.02
N LEU A 12 13.32 2.29 -14.99
CA LEU A 12 13.36 1.56 -13.72
C LEU A 12 12.01 1.60 -13.01
N PHE A 13 11.31 2.74 -13.02
CA PHE A 13 9.98 2.83 -12.43
C PHE A 13 9.00 1.93 -13.16
N LYS A 14 9.00 1.95 -14.50
CA LYS A 14 8.12 1.09 -15.31
C LYS A 14 8.39 -0.39 -15.04
N ARG A 15 9.66 -0.79 -14.88
CA ARG A 15 10.02 -2.16 -14.54
C ARG A 15 9.53 -2.53 -13.14
N LEU A 16 9.75 -1.67 -12.16
CA LEU A 16 9.27 -1.86 -10.79
C LEU A 16 7.73 -1.96 -10.75
N ASP A 17 7.06 -1.09 -11.49
CA ASP A 17 5.60 -1.09 -11.57
C ASP A 17 5.07 -2.41 -12.15
N THR A 18 5.62 -2.84 -13.29
CA THR A 18 5.19 -4.05 -14.00
C THR A 18 5.54 -5.33 -13.27
N ASN A 19 6.76 -5.43 -12.72
CA ASN A 19 7.29 -6.69 -12.19
C ASN A 19 7.04 -6.88 -10.70
N ASP A 20 6.86 -5.79 -9.94
CA ASP A 20 6.83 -5.84 -8.49
C ASP A 20 5.54 -5.23 -7.93
N ILE A 21 5.19 -4.00 -8.30
CA ILE A 21 4.03 -3.30 -7.74
C ILE A 21 2.71 -3.94 -8.19
N ILE A 22 2.51 -4.18 -9.49
CA ILE A 22 1.29 -4.82 -9.98
C ILE A 22 1.10 -6.22 -9.37
N PRO A 23 2.11 -7.12 -9.38
CA PRO A 23 1.99 -8.42 -8.73
C PRO A 23 1.76 -8.34 -7.23
N PHE A 24 2.32 -7.35 -6.54
CA PHE A 24 2.01 -7.07 -5.14
C PHE A 24 0.52 -6.72 -4.98
N LEU A 25 0.00 -5.75 -5.73
CA LEU A 25 -1.40 -5.33 -5.64
C LEU A 25 -2.36 -6.47 -5.98
N ASP A 26 -2.08 -7.25 -7.04
CA ASP A 26 -2.87 -8.42 -7.41
C ASP A 26 -2.92 -9.45 -6.28
N ARG A 27 -1.77 -9.74 -5.66
CA ARG A 27 -1.66 -10.72 -4.58
C ARG A 27 -2.42 -10.28 -3.32
N TYR A 28 -2.24 -9.04 -2.87
CA TYR A 28 -2.87 -8.57 -1.65
C TYR A 28 -4.38 -8.28 -1.84
N GLU A 29 -4.81 -7.90 -3.04
CA GLU A 29 -6.23 -7.90 -3.41
C GLU A 29 -6.81 -9.31 -3.33
N TRP A 30 -6.12 -10.32 -3.87
CA TRP A 30 -6.55 -11.71 -3.78
C TRP A 30 -6.66 -12.18 -2.32
N PHE A 31 -5.69 -11.85 -1.45
CA PHE A 31 -5.80 -12.18 -0.02
C PHE A 31 -7.04 -11.55 0.63
N LEU A 32 -7.33 -10.27 0.35
CA LEU A 32 -8.51 -9.60 0.92
C LEU A 32 -9.83 -10.11 0.34
N ARG A 33 -9.85 -10.56 -0.93
CA ARG A 33 -11.04 -11.20 -1.52
C ARG A 33 -11.38 -12.51 -0.82
N ASN A 34 -10.35 -13.25 -0.39
CA ASN A 34 -10.50 -14.53 0.31
C ASN A 34 -10.50 -14.38 1.84
N SER A 35 -10.42 -13.14 2.36
CA SER A 35 -10.49 -12.88 3.78
C SER A 35 -11.95 -12.75 4.23
N PRO A 36 -12.43 -13.61 5.16
CA PRO A 36 -13.78 -13.47 5.71
C PRO A 36 -13.92 -12.26 6.65
N THR A 37 -12.80 -11.68 7.10
CA THR A 37 -12.77 -10.61 8.10
C THR A 37 -12.33 -9.26 7.56
N GLY A 38 -11.75 -9.24 6.35
CA GLY A 38 -11.16 -8.04 5.76
C GLY A 38 -9.77 -7.68 6.31
N TYR A 39 -9.19 -8.52 7.18
CA TYR A 39 -7.78 -8.46 7.58
C TYR A 39 -6.97 -9.53 6.86
N PHE A 40 -5.67 -9.33 6.71
CA PHE A 40 -4.81 -10.32 6.03
C PHE A 40 -4.67 -11.62 6.81
N VAL A 41 -4.67 -11.56 8.15
CA VAL A 41 -4.52 -12.74 9.01
C VAL A 41 -5.47 -12.64 10.20
N GLY A 42 -6.27 -13.69 10.40
CA GLY A 42 -7.15 -13.79 11.57
C GLY A 42 -8.36 -12.87 11.52
N LYS A 43 -8.82 -12.42 12.69
CA LYS A 43 -10.09 -11.68 12.86
C LYS A 43 -9.92 -10.24 13.35
N LYS A 44 -8.69 -9.79 13.54
CA LYS A 44 -8.33 -8.48 14.08
C LYS A 44 -7.12 -7.95 13.32
N ILE A 45 -6.90 -6.64 13.43
CA ILE A 45 -5.69 -6.01 12.88
C ILE A 45 -4.43 -6.70 13.41
N SER A 46 -3.48 -6.90 12.50
CA SER A 46 -2.19 -7.53 12.75
C SER A 46 -1.05 -6.66 12.19
N LEU A 47 0.18 -7.08 12.45
CA LEU A 47 1.36 -6.43 11.88
C LEU A 47 1.36 -6.47 10.34
N ALA A 48 0.77 -7.52 9.74
CA ALA A 48 0.65 -7.62 8.28
C ALA A 48 -0.23 -6.50 7.71
N ASP A 49 -1.34 -6.19 8.37
CA ASP A 49 -2.22 -5.09 7.97
C ASP A 49 -1.49 -3.74 8.05
N LEU A 50 -0.78 -3.48 9.15
CA LEU A 50 0.00 -2.25 9.30
C LEU A 50 1.12 -2.13 8.26
N ALA A 51 1.82 -3.21 7.96
CA ALA A 51 2.89 -3.22 6.97
C ALA A 51 2.38 -2.94 5.55
N VAL A 52 1.28 -3.58 5.16
CA VAL A 52 0.66 -3.36 3.84
C VAL A 52 0.04 -1.97 3.76
N PHE A 53 -0.62 -1.49 4.82
CA PHE A 53 -1.11 -0.12 4.88
C PHE A 53 0.03 0.89 4.69
N ASN A 54 1.16 0.71 5.38
CA ASN A 54 2.32 1.58 5.23
C ASN A 54 2.91 1.52 3.82
N MET A 55 2.98 0.33 3.21
CA MET A 55 3.43 0.18 1.82
C MET A 55 2.52 0.92 0.84
N LEU A 56 1.21 0.78 0.97
CA LEU A 56 0.23 1.52 0.16
C LEU A 56 0.33 3.03 0.38
N ASN A 57 0.60 3.47 1.61
CA ASN A 57 0.79 4.88 1.93
C ASN A 57 2.07 5.46 1.30
N ILE A 58 3.16 4.70 1.24
CA ILE A 58 4.41 5.09 0.54
C ILE A 58 4.18 5.22 -0.97
N LEU A 59 3.37 4.33 -1.54
CA LEU A 59 3.04 4.31 -2.96
C LEU A 59 1.88 5.25 -3.32
N ASP A 60 1.32 5.97 -2.35
CA ASP A 60 0.17 6.84 -2.58
C ASP A 60 0.51 7.94 -3.60
N GLY A 61 -0.43 8.22 -4.50
CA GLY A 61 -0.20 9.08 -5.66
C GLY A 61 0.62 8.48 -6.81
N GLN A 62 1.32 7.36 -6.60
CA GLN A 62 2.04 6.62 -7.67
C GLN A 62 1.23 5.46 -8.24
N ILE A 63 0.35 4.86 -7.42
CA ILE A 63 -0.50 3.74 -7.81
C ILE A 63 -1.97 4.16 -7.90
N LYS A 64 -2.76 3.44 -8.70
CA LYS A 64 -4.21 3.61 -8.78
C LYS A 64 -4.90 2.35 -8.28
N LEU A 65 -5.59 2.45 -7.13
CA LEU A 65 -6.32 1.32 -6.54
C LEU A 65 -7.71 1.08 -7.17
N ASN A 66 -8.07 1.78 -8.25
CA ASN A 66 -9.38 1.67 -8.90
C ASN A 66 -9.70 0.24 -9.36
N LYS A 67 -8.68 -0.56 -9.71
CA LYS A 67 -8.82 -1.98 -10.10
C LYS A 67 -8.79 -2.95 -8.90
N TYR A 68 -8.52 -2.42 -7.70
CA TYR A 68 -8.28 -3.16 -6.46
C TYR A 68 -9.24 -2.70 -5.35
N PRO A 69 -10.57 -2.93 -5.52
CA PRO A 69 -11.58 -2.38 -4.63
C PRO A 69 -11.46 -2.89 -3.19
N LYS A 70 -10.96 -4.11 -2.97
CA LYS A 70 -10.74 -4.61 -1.60
C LYS A 70 -9.56 -3.92 -0.96
N LEU A 71 -8.45 -3.72 -1.68
CA LEU A 71 -7.31 -2.94 -1.18
C LEU A 71 -7.69 -1.47 -0.94
N ALA A 72 -8.46 -0.85 -1.82
CA ALA A 72 -8.93 0.53 -1.62
C ALA A 72 -9.77 0.65 -0.34
N LYS A 73 -10.71 -0.29 -0.13
CA LYS A 73 -11.51 -0.36 1.09
C LYS A 73 -10.63 -0.57 2.33
N PHE A 74 -9.70 -1.52 2.26
CA PHE A 74 -8.75 -1.82 3.33
C PHE A 74 -7.92 -0.58 3.70
N PHE A 75 -7.32 0.09 2.72
CA PHE A 75 -6.49 1.28 2.93
C PHE A 75 -7.26 2.40 3.64
N GLY A 76 -8.50 2.66 3.18
CA GLY A 76 -9.39 3.62 3.83
C GLY A 76 -9.79 3.22 5.26
N GLN A 77 -10.12 1.95 5.49
CA GLN A 77 -10.53 1.46 6.81
C GLN A 77 -9.40 1.54 7.84
N ILE A 78 -8.19 1.07 7.49
CA ILE A 78 -7.04 1.12 8.40
C ILE A 78 -6.61 2.58 8.65
N GLY A 79 -6.57 3.40 7.61
CA GLY A 79 -6.19 4.82 7.73
C GLY A 79 -7.14 5.67 8.55
N GLN A 80 -8.40 5.25 8.72
CA GLN A 80 -9.39 5.94 9.53
C GLN A 80 -9.42 5.48 11.00
N MET A 81 -8.66 4.46 11.39
CA MET A 81 -8.60 4.03 12.79
C MET A 81 -8.01 5.15 13.65
N PRO A 82 -8.62 5.53 14.79
CA PRO A 82 -8.24 6.73 15.54
C PRO A 82 -6.74 6.83 15.85
N GLN A 83 -6.14 5.74 16.32
CA GLN A 83 -4.71 5.70 16.67
C GLN A 83 -3.80 5.83 15.45
N ILE A 84 -4.17 5.21 14.32
CA ILE A 84 -3.39 5.24 13.07
C ILE A 84 -3.51 6.63 12.46
N LYS A 85 -4.73 7.16 12.36
CA LYS A 85 -4.99 8.50 11.85
C LYS A 85 -4.21 9.55 12.64
N GLN A 86 -4.29 9.50 13.97
CA GLN A 86 -3.55 10.42 14.84
C GLN A 86 -2.04 10.32 14.60
N TRP A 87 -1.50 9.11 14.44
CA TRP A 87 -0.07 8.94 14.15
C TRP A 87 0.32 9.48 12.76
N ILE A 88 -0.47 9.21 11.71
CA ILE A 88 -0.21 9.75 10.37
C ILE A 88 -0.22 11.28 10.36
N ASP A 89 -1.15 11.88 11.09
CA ASP A 89 -1.30 13.34 11.18
C ASP A 89 -0.17 14.01 11.99
N THR A 90 0.49 13.27 12.91
CA THR A 90 1.47 13.84 13.86
C THR A 90 2.91 13.37 13.66
N ARG A 91 3.15 12.27 12.92
CA ARG A 91 4.49 11.71 12.72
C ARG A 91 5.41 12.72 12.01
N PRO A 92 6.72 12.71 12.31
CA PRO A 92 7.69 13.53 11.59
C PRO A 92 7.61 13.27 10.08
N GLN A 93 7.62 14.33 9.29
CA GLN A 93 7.69 14.22 7.84
C GLN A 93 9.14 13.95 7.44
N THR A 94 9.44 12.70 7.09
CA THR A 94 10.76 12.30 6.59
C THR A 94 10.71 12.01 5.10
N ARG A 95 11.87 12.01 4.45
CA ARG A 95 11.98 11.66 3.04
C ARG A 95 11.77 10.15 2.80
N PHE A 96 12.13 9.34 3.79
CA PHE A 96 11.98 7.88 3.88
C PHE A 96 12.05 7.47 5.35
#